data_AF-A0AAQ2IQ04-F1
#
_entry.id   AF-A0AAQ2IQ04-F1
#
_cell.length_a   1.000
_cell.length_b   1.000
_cell.length_c   1.000
_cell.angle_alpha   90.00
_cell.angle_beta   90.00
_cell.angle_gamma   90.00
#
_symmetry.space_group_name_H-M   'P 1'
#
loop_
_entity.id
_entity.type
_entity.pdbx_description
1 polymer ?
#
loop_
_entity_poly.entity_id
_entity_poly.type
_entity_poly.pdbx_seq_one_letter_code
_entity_poly.pdbx_strand_id
1 'polypeptide(L)'
;MKLTTVLLSASIAVAAFSFSKPVSANDQLALSICEYIAADDKNRIRNALKTSRLKMRNVYDAIQCNGNNLLRHAIASNAVDSGEYIIKSIPKSALEDGKDLAWAESNHGGSALIAVIKERAGL
;
A
#
# COMPACT_ATOMS: atom_id res chain seq x y z
N MET A 1 -5.44 -60.38 39.78
CA MET A 1 -5.83 -58.99 39.43
C MET A 1 -4.95 -58.54 38.28
N LYS A 2 -5.58 -58.13 37.15
CA LYS A 2 -5.17 -57.06 36.20
C LYS A 2 -3.77 -57.17 35.55
N LEU A 3 -3.52 -56.85 34.28
CA LEU A 3 -4.31 -56.49 33.10
C LEU A 3 -3.27 -56.49 31.97
N THR A 4 -3.63 -57.12 30.86
CA THR A 4 -2.98 -57.10 29.54
C THR A 4 -2.31 -55.77 29.17
N THR A 5 -1.02 -55.81 28.85
CA THR A 5 -0.31 -54.69 28.20
C THR A 5 -0.65 -54.67 26.72
N VAL A 6 -1.72 -53.94 26.40
CA VAL A 6 -2.20 -53.65 25.06
C VAL A 6 -1.31 -52.58 24.41
N LEU A 7 -0.89 -52.88 23.18
CA LEU A 7 -0.31 -51.97 22.19
C LEU A 7 -1.09 -50.66 22.09
N LEU A 8 -0.42 -49.51 22.17
CA LEU A 8 -0.95 -48.27 21.57
C LEU A 8 0.20 -47.45 20.97
N SER A 9 0.34 -47.61 19.67
CA SER A 9 0.96 -46.69 18.72
C SER A 9 0.40 -45.28 18.90
N ALA A 10 1.24 -44.36 19.40
CA ALA A 10 0.91 -42.95 19.50
C ALA A 10 1.17 -42.26 18.15
N SER A 11 0.14 -42.23 17.29
CA SER A 11 0.12 -41.44 16.06
C SER A 11 -0.07 -39.97 16.41
N ILE A 12 0.98 -39.15 16.32
CA ILE A 12 0.88 -37.70 16.49
C ILE A 12 0.31 -37.11 15.19
N ALA A 13 -1.00 -36.88 15.15
CA ALA A 13 -1.62 -36.09 14.10
C ALA A 13 -1.45 -34.60 14.43
N VAL A 14 -0.43 -33.96 13.88
CA VAL A 14 -0.29 -32.49 13.92
C VAL A 14 -1.24 -31.89 12.90
N ALA A 15 -2.45 -31.54 13.34
CA ALA A 15 -3.38 -30.77 12.53
C ALA A 15 -2.93 -29.30 12.51
N ALA A 16 -2.16 -28.92 11.47
CA ALA A 16 -1.90 -27.51 11.19
C ALA A 16 -3.16 -26.87 10.62
N PHE A 17 -4.03 -26.36 11.49
CA PHE A 17 -5.14 -25.50 11.09
C PHE A 17 -4.57 -24.12 10.71
N SER A 18 -4.26 -23.94 9.43
CA SER A 18 -4.03 -22.62 8.86
C SER A 18 -5.36 -21.85 8.87
N PHE A 19 -5.56 -21.01 9.87
CA PHE A 19 -6.66 -20.04 9.90
C PHE A 19 -6.36 -18.93 8.88
N SER A 20 -6.79 -19.14 7.64
CA SER A 20 -6.85 -18.07 6.65
C SER A 20 -7.96 -17.10 7.06
N LYS A 21 -7.60 -15.92 7.57
CA LYS A 21 -8.57 -14.84 7.76
C LYS A 21 -9.13 -14.46 6.37
N PRO A 22 -10.46 -14.31 6.20
CA PRO A 22 -11.00 -13.81 4.96
C PRO A 22 -10.46 -12.39 4.76
N VAL A 23 -9.63 -12.19 3.73
CA VAL A 23 -9.22 -10.85 3.32
C VAL A 23 -10.45 -10.16 2.74
N SER A 24 -10.78 -8.97 3.23
CA SER A 24 -11.89 -8.23 2.63
C SER A 24 -11.48 -7.75 1.23
N ALA A 25 -12.44 -7.58 0.33
CA ALA A 25 -12.16 -7.08 -1.03
C ALA A 25 -11.43 -5.72 -1.01
N ASN A 26 -11.62 -4.92 0.04
CA ASN A 26 -10.93 -3.65 0.23
C ASN A 26 -9.44 -3.83 0.60
N ASP A 27 -9.12 -4.82 1.42
CA ASP A 27 -7.73 -5.08 1.85
C ASP A 27 -6.89 -5.57 0.67
N GLN A 28 -7.45 -6.45 -0.17
CA GLN A 28 -6.76 -6.91 -1.38
C GLN A 28 -6.48 -5.76 -2.35
N LEU A 29 -7.45 -4.85 -2.51
CA LEU A 29 -7.28 -3.69 -3.38
C LEU A 29 -6.18 -2.75 -2.86
N ALA A 30 -6.16 -2.49 -1.55
CA ALA A 30 -5.13 -1.66 -0.93
C ALA A 30 -3.74 -2.24 -1.16
N LEU A 31 -3.57 -3.54 -0.91
CA LEU A 31 -2.30 -4.25 -1.16
C LEU A 31 -1.87 -4.14 -2.63
N SER A 32 -2.78 -4.43 -3.57
CA SER A 32 -2.46 -4.32 -4.99
C SER A 32 -2.10 -2.90 -5.42
N ILE A 33 -2.76 -1.87 -4.88
CA ILE A 33 -2.38 -0.48 -5.15
C ILE A 33 -0.97 -0.18 -4.64
N CYS A 34 -0.63 -0.61 -3.42
CA CYS A 34 0.71 -0.43 -2.86
C CYS A 34 1.79 -1.12 -3.70
N GLU A 35 1.50 -2.34 -4.19
CA GLU A 35 2.39 -3.08 -5.08
C GLU A 35 2.56 -2.38 -6.43
N TYR A 36 1.47 -1.90 -7.04
CA TYR A 36 1.54 -1.19 -8.31
C TYR A 36 2.29 0.13 -8.20
N ILE A 37 2.18 0.83 -7.07
CA ILE A 37 3.00 2.01 -6.79
C ILE A 37 4.46 1.62 -6.67
N ALA A 38 4.80 0.60 -5.87
CA ALA A 38 6.19 0.18 -5.70
C ALA A 38 6.84 -0.31 -7.01
N ALA A 39 6.03 -0.89 -7.91
CA ALA A 39 6.46 -1.32 -9.24
C ALA A 39 6.48 -0.18 -10.30
N ASP A 40 6.16 1.04 -9.88
CA ASP A 40 6.01 2.22 -10.73
C ASP A 40 5.04 2.07 -11.92
N ASP A 41 3.99 1.26 -11.77
CA ASP A 41 3.01 0.96 -12.83
C ASP A 41 1.71 1.78 -12.67
N LYS A 42 1.76 3.04 -13.13
CA LYS A 42 0.59 3.93 -13.10
C LYS A 42 -0.62 3.41 -13.86
N ASN A 43 -0.43 2.55 -14.87
CA ASN A 43 -1.54 2.00 -15.65
C ASN A 43 -2.32 0.97 -14.84
N ARG A 44 -1.64 0.12 -14.08
CA ARG A 44 -2.30 -0.81 -13.15
C ARG A 44 -3.01 -0.07 -12.02
N ILE A 45 -2.43 1.00 -11.49
CA ILE A 45 -3.13 1.86 -10.51
C ILE A 45 -4.42 2.41 -11.11
N ARG A 46 -4.35 3.01 -12.30
CA ARG A 46 -5.52 3.56 -13.01
C ARG A 46 -6.61 2.51 -13.22
N ASN A 47 -6.21 1.31 -13.65
CA ASN A 47 -7.13 0.21 -13.90
C ASN A 47 -7.76 -0.31 -12.59
N ALA A 48 -6.98 -0.49 -11.54
CA ALA A 48 -7.46 -0.93 -10.23
C ALA A 48 -8.50 0.04 -9.64
N LEU A 49 -8.21 1.34 -9.70
CA LEU A 49 -9.13 2.38 -9.27
C LEU A 49 -10.41 2.40 -10.12
N LYS A 50 -10.28 2.29 -11.45
CA LYS A 50 -11.42 2.26 -12.38
C LYS A 50 -12.33 1.06 -12.12
N THR A 51 -11.77 -0.14 -12.03
CA THR A 51 -12.53 -1.38 -11.79
C THR A 51 -13.25 -1.32 -10.44
N SER A 52 -12.61 -0.75 -9.43
CA SER A 52 -13.17 -0.59 -8.08
C SER A 52 -14.03 0.66 -7.93
N ARG A 53 -14.22 1.45 -9.00
CA ARG A 53 -14.97 2.72 -9.02
C ARG A 53 -14.49 3.75 -7.98
N LEU A 54 -13.19 3.73 -7.67
CA LEU A 54 -12.55 4.67 -6.76
C LEU A 54 -11.81 5.78 -7.54
N LYS A 55 -11.57 6.89 -6.85
CA LYS A 55 -10.78 8.01 -7.38
C LYS A 55 -9.53 8.18 -6.52
N MET A 56 -8.39 8.50 -7.13
CA MET A 56 -7.12 8.69 -6.41
C MET A 56 -7.27 9.64 -5.21
N ARG A 57 -7.95 10.79 -5.40
CA ARG A 57 -8.21 11.76 -4.34
C ARG A 57 -8.92 11.22 -3.09
N ASN A 58 -9.68 10.14 -3.22
CA ASN A 58 -10.43 9.55 -2.10
C ASN A 58 -9.59 8.51 -1.34
N VAL A 59 -8.53 8.00 -1.97
CA VAL A 59 -7.77 6.85 -1.44
C VAL A 59 -6.34 7.19 -1.09
N TYR A 60 -5.79 8.30 -1.60
CA TYR A 60 -4.37 8.62 -1.46
C TYR A 60 -3.91 8.66 0.01
N ASP A 61 -4.74 9.20 0.89
CA ASP A 61 -4.47 9.30 2.33
C ASP A 61 -5.14 8.19 3.14
N ALA A 62 -6.24 7.63 2.61
CA ALA A 62 -6.99 6.57 3.28
C ALA A 62 -6.29 5.20 3.23
N ILE A 63 -5.50 4.94 2.19
CA ILE A 63 -4.71 3.72 2.06
C ILE A 63 -3.30 3.97 2.58
N GLN A 64 -2.86 3.09 3.48
CA GLN A 64 -1.54 3.13 4.08
C GLN A 64 -0.70 1.96 3.58
N CYS A 65 0.39 2.27 2.88
CA CYS A 65 1.39 1.31 2.41
C CYS A 65 2.59 1.39 3.35
N ASN A 66 2.83 0.36 4.16
CA ASN A 66 3.92 0.35 5.15
C ASN A 66 3.94 1.58 6.08
N GLY A 67 2.76 2.08 6.47
CA GLY A 67 2.61 3.27 7.32
C GLY A 67 2.77 4.61 6.59
N ASN A 68 2.91 4.60 5.27
CA ASN A 68 2.93 5.78 4.42
C ASN A 68 1.63 5.91 3.62
N ASN A 69 1.15 7.14 3.42
CA ASN A 69 0.13 7.40 2.41
C ASN A 69 0.66 7.06 1.00
N LEU A 70 -0.21 7.00 0.00
CA LEU A 70 0.17 6.55 -1.35
C LEU A 70 1.28 7.40 -1.99
N LEU A 71 1.27 8.72 -1.76
CA LEU A 71 2.29 9.62 -2.30
C LEU A 71 3.65 9.38 -1.66
N ARG A 72 3.69 9.30 -0.33
CA ARG A 72 4.93 9.00 0.42
C ARG A 72 5.48 7.63 0.09
N HIS A 73 4.61 6.65 -0.12
CA HIS A 73 5.02 5.32 -0.55
C HIS A 73 5.64 5.32 -1.95
N ALA A 74 5.09 6.12 -2.89
CA ALA A 74 5.70 6.31 -4.20
C ALA A 74 7.10 6.92 -4.10
N ILE A 75 7.26 7.94 -3.26
CA ILE A 75 8.56 8.59 -3.00
C ILE A 75 9.55 7.60 -2.39
N ALA A 76 9.14 6.86 -1.35
CA ALA A 76 9.99 5.87 -0.69
C ALA A 76 10.40 4.72 -1.62
N SER A 77 9.56 4.39 -2.59
CA SER A 77 9.81 3.33 -3.58
C SER A 77 10.56 3.83 -4.82
N ASN A 78 10.92 5.12 -4.90
CA ASN A 78 11.47 5.76 -6.11
C ASN A 78 10.57 5.58 -7.37
N ALA A 79 9.26 5.54 -7.17
CA ALA A 79 8.26 5.33 -8.22
C ALA A 79 7.82 6.68 -8.81
N VAL A 80 8.56 7.17 -9.79
CA VAL A 80 8.40 8.52 -10.34
C VAL A 80 7.09 8.63 -11.14
N ASP A 81 6.81 7.68 -12.03
CA ASP A 81 5.63 7.72 -12.89
C ASP A 81 4.32 7.65 -12.09
N SER A 82 4.32 6.82 -11.07
CA SER A 82 3.21 6.61 -10.15
C SER A 82 3.06 7.79 -9.21
N GLY A 83 4.15 8.32 -8.66
CA GLY A 83 4.15 9.52 -7.83
C GLY A 83 3.60 10.73 -8.58
N GLU A 84 4.06 10.97 -9.81
CA GLU A 84 3.52 12.03 -10.66
C GLU A 84 2.03 11.86 -10.92
N TYR A 85 1.60 10.63 -11.23
CA TYR A 85 0.19 10.32 -11.43
C TYR A 85 -0.63 10.64 -10.17
N ILE A 86 -0.14 10.27 -8.98
CA ILE A 86 -0.80 10.58 -7.70
C ILE A 86 -0.93 12.08 -7.53
N ILE A 87 0.17 12.84 -7.62
CA ILE A 87 0.21 14.30 -7.45
C ILE A 87 -0.77 15.02 -8.40
N LYS A 88 -0.81 14.59 -9.67
CA LYS A 88 -1.71 15.17 -10.69
C LYS A 88 -3.18 14.78 -10.45
N SER A 89 -3.45 13.68 -9.75
CA SER A 89 -4.80 13.12 -9.56
C SER A 89 -5.49 13.54 -8.25
N ILE A 90 -4.76 14.15 -7.33
CA ILE A 90 -5.29 14.73 -6.08
C ILE A 90 -5.61 16.23 -6.25
N PRO A 91 -6.53 16.79 -5.43
CA PRO A 91 -6.77 18.23 -5.42
C PRO A 91 -5.53 18.98 -4.92
N LYS A 92 -5.34 20.22 -5.37
CA LYS A 92 -4.24 21.08 -4.93
C LYS A 92 -4.19 21.24 -3.41
N SER A 93 -5.37 21.40 -2.79
CA SER A 93 -5.53 21.52 -1.33
C SER A 93 -5.00 20.34 -0.53
N ALA A 94 -4.81 19.17 -1.13
CA ALA A 94 -4.16 18.03 -0.46
C ALA A 94 -2.65 18.24 -0.24
N LEU A 95 -2.03 19.18 -0.96
CA LEU A 95 -0.60 19.48 -0.88
C LEU A 95 -0.30 20.84 -0.21
N GLU A 96 -1.32 21.67 -0.01
CA GLU A 96 -1.16 23.06 0.47
C GLU A 96 -0.65 23.14 1.91
N ASP A 97 -0.88 22.11 2.74
CA ASP A 97 -0.34 22.07 4.10
C ASP A 97 1.16 21.74 4.18
N GLY A 98 1.77 21.40 3.04
CA GLY A 98 3.20 21.13 2.89
C GLY A 98 3.69 19.87 3.61
N LYS A 99 2.83 19.07 4.24
CA LYS A 99 3.28 17.93 5.07
C LYS A 99 4.00 16.86 4.26
N ASP A 100 3.47 16.52 3.09
CA ASP A 100 4.09 15.52 2.21
C ASP A 100 5.38 16.05 1.59
N LEU A 101 5.45 17.35 1.29
CA LEU A 101 6.67 18.00 0.81
C LEU A 101 7.76 17.98 1.88
N ALA A 102 7.46 18.46 3.09
CA ALA A 102 8.42 18.52 4.20
C ALA A 102 8.90 17.13 4.60
N TRP A 103 8.00 16.13 4.60
CA TRP A 103 8.38 14.74 4.82
C TRP A 103 9.32 14.22 3.73
N ALA A 104 9.03 14.52 2.46
CA ALA A 104 9.86 14.10 1.34
C ALA A 104 11.25 14.73 1.38
N GLU A 105 11.35 16.04 1.66
CA GLU A 105 12.64 16.73 1.79
C GLU A 105 13.48 16.17 2.96
N SER A 106 12.84 15.78 4.06
CA SER A 106 13.51 15.25 5.25
C SER A 106 14.00 13.80 5.10
N ASN A 107 13.25 12.95 4.37
CA ASN A 107 13.53 11.51 4.29
C ASN A 107 14.10 11.08 2.92
N HIS A 108 13.76 11.80 1.87
CA HIS A 108 14.01 11.45 0.47
C HIS A 108 14.37 12.68 -0.38
N GLY A 109 15.25 13.56 0.13
CA GLY A 109 15.58 14.86 -0.49
C GLY A 109 16.09 14.81 -1.93
N GLY A 110 16.53 13.65 -2.43
CA GLY A 110 16.91 13.43 -3.82
C GLY A 110 15.76 13.02 -4.77
N SER A 111 14.53 12.92 -4.28
CA SER A 111 13.39 12.46 -5.08
C SER A 111 13.02 13.47 -6.16
N ALA A 112 12.87 13.00 -7.40
CA ALA A 112 12.40 13.81 -8.52
C ALA A 112 10.97 14.38 -8.30
N LEU A 113 10.20 13.74 -7.41
CA LEU A 113 8.82 14.12 -7.10
C LEU A 113 8.72 15.41 -6.26
N ILE A 114 9.80 15.83 -5.58
CA ILE A 114 9.81 17.07 -4.78
C ILE A 114 9.47 18.28 -5.66
N ALA A 115 10.10 18.39 -6.84
CA ALA A 115 9.84 19.47 -7.78
C ALA A 115 8.39 19.45 -8.28
N VAL A 116 7.84 18.26 -8.54
CA VAL A 116 6.46 18.09 -9.02
C VAL A 116 5.45 18.47 -7.93
N ILE A 117 5.73 18.15 -6.65
CA ILE A 117 4.90 18.58 -5.52
C ILE A 117 4.90 20.11 -5.42
N LYS A 118 6.06 20.76 -5.48
CA LYS A 118 6.20 22.23 -5.42
C LYS A 118 5.42 22.91 -6.54
N GLU A 119 5.61 22.45 -7.78
CA GLU A 119 4.88 22.98 -8.94
C GLU A 119 3.36 22.84 -8.78
N ARG A 120 2.89 21.66 -8.34
CA ARG A 120 1.45 21.41 -8.15
C ARG A 120 0.86 22.25 -7.02
N ALA A 121 1.58 22.38 -5.91
CA ALA A 121 1.17 23.16 -4.74
C ALA A 121 1.31 24.69 -4.97
N GLY A 122 2.08 25.11 -5.97
CA GLY A 122 2.40 26.53 -6.22
C GLY A 122 3.33 27.10 -5.15
N LEU A 123 4.33 26.30 -4.74
CA LEU A 123 5.35 26.59 -3.73
C LEU A 123 6.74 26.72 -4.36
#